data_AF-A0A924TLY5-F1
#
_entry.id   AF-A0A924TLY5-F1
#
_cell.length_a   1.000
_cell.length_b   1.000
_cell.length_c   1.000
_cell.angle_alpha   90.00
_cell.angle_beta   90.00
_cell.angle_gamma   90.00
#
_symmetry.space_group_name_H-M   'P 1'
#
loop_
_entity.id
_entity.type
_entity.pdbx_description
1 polymer ?
#
loop_
_entity_poly.entity_id
_entity_poly.type
_entity_poly.pdbx_seq_one_letter_code
_entity_poly.pdbx_strand_id
1 'polypeptide(L)'
;MAVTTIILLLVIGLVAGMLSGMVGVGGGIIIVPALVYFLAFSQKSAQGTSLGILLLPVGILAVSQYYKQGFIDVKVVLMVSGGFLIGGYFGSKLAVVLPETTLKKIFALMLILTAIKMLFIDKDKPKETHVIKTETTISTEKK
;
A
#
# COMPACT_ATOMS: atom_id res chain seq x y z
N MET A 1 -22.82 -10.04 -12.69
CA MET A 1 -21.65 -10.74 -12.11
C MET A 1 -22.15 -11.96 -11.35
N ALA A 2 -21.45 -13.09 -11.43
CA ALA A 2 -21.83 -14.27 -10.66
C ALA A 2 -21.58 -14.04 -9.16
N VAL A 3 -22.41 -14.64 -8.30
CA VAL A 3 -22.28 -14.55 -6.83
C VAL A 3 -20.88 -14.99 -6.38
N THR A 4 -20.33 -16.04 -7.00
CA THR A 4 -18.97 -16.53 -6.77
C THR A 4 -17.91 -15.45 -6.98
N THR A 5 -18.04 -14.63 -8.02
CA THR A 5 -17.10 -13.54 -8.31
C THR A 5 -17.13 -12.46 -7.23
N ILE A 6 -18.33 -12.14 -6.72
CA ILE A 6 -18.51 -11.15 -5.66
C ILE A 6 -17.84 -11.62 -4.37
N ILE A 7 -18.07 -12.89 -3.98
CA ILE A 7 -17.45 -13.50 -2.80
C ILE A 7 -15.92 -13.47 -2.94
N LEU A 8 -15.39 -13.86 -4.11
CA LEU A 8 -13.96 -13.86 -4.38
C LEU A 8 -13.33 -12.46 -4.24
N LEU A 9 -13.98 -11.43 -4.79
CA LEU A 9 -13.52 -10.04 -4.68
C LEU A 9 -13.50 -9.55 -3.22
N LEU A 10 -14.53 -9.88 -2.43
CA LEU A 10 -14.60 -9.52 -1.01
C LEU A 10 -13.49 -10.20 -0.20
N VAL A 11 -13.24 -11.49 -0.44
CA VAL A 11 -12.16 -12.22 0.22
C VAL A 11 -10.79 -11.66 -0.14
N ILE A 12 -10.55 -11.38 -1.44
CA ILE A 12 -9.31 -10.73 -1.90
C ILE A 12 -9.12 -9.39 -1.21
N GLY A 13 -10.16 -8.55 -1.17
CA GLY A 13 -10.12 -7.23 -0.53
C GLY A 13 -9.82 -7.33 0.98
N LEU A 14 -10.43 -8.27 1.68
CA LEU A 14 -10.22 -8.47 3.12
C LEU A 14 -8.79 -8.91 3.42
N VAL A 15 -8.31 -9.96 2.74
CA VAL A 15 -6.95 -10.49 2.93
C VAL A 15 -5.91 -9.44 2.55
N ALA A 16 -6.09 -8.78 1.41
CA ALA A 16 -5.17 -7.74 0.97
C ALA A 16 -5.18 -6.52 1.88
N GLY A 17 -6.34 -6.11 2.39
CA GLY A 17 -6.48 -5.00 3.33
C GLY A 17 -5.76 -5.27 4.65
N MET A 18 -5.95 -6.46 5.22
CA MET A 18 -5.25 -6.89 6.45
C MET A 18 -3.73 -6.87 6.25
N LEU A 19 -3.24 -7.51 5.18
CA LEU A 19 -1.81 -7.56 4.88
C LEU A 19 -1.24 -6.17 4.55
N SER A 20 -2.01 -5.33 3.86
CA SER A 20 -1.64 -3.94 3.59
C SER A 20 -1.42 -3.15 4.88
N GLY A 21 -2.32 -3.32 5.87
CA GLY A 21 -2.19 -2.66 7.16
C GLY A 21 -1.03 -3.21 7.99
N MET A 22 -0.79 -4.53 7.96
CA MET A 22 0.28 -5.18 8.74
C MET A 22 1.68 -4.91 8.19
N VAL A 23 1.85 -4.99 6.86
CA VAL A 23 3.16 -4.93 6.19
C VAL A 23 3.47 -3.51 5.71
N GLY A 24 2.47 -2.66 5.52
CA GLY A 24 2.63 -1.26 5.10
C GLY A 24 2.97 -1.05 3.62
N VAL A 25 3.06 -2.12 2.81
CA VAL A 25 3.49 -2.06 1.40
C VAL A 25 2.35 -1.68 0.44
N GLY A 26 1.10 -1.67 0.91
CA GLY A 26 -0.07 -1.56 0.04
C GLY A 26 -0.38 -2.94 -0.55
N GLY A 27 -1.55 -3.50 -0.28
CA GLY A 27 -1.95 -4.88 -0.60
C GLY A 27 -1.91 -5.30 -2.08
N GLY A 28 -1.36 -4.47 -2.99
CA GLY A 28 -1.25 -4.71 -4.43
C GLY A 28 -0.39 -5.92 -4.79
N ILE A 29 0.55 -6.30 -3.91
CA ILE A 29 1.31 -7.57 -4.04
C ILE A 29 0.36 -8.78 -4.07
N ILE A 30 -0.77 -8.71 -3.38
CA ILE A 30 -1.78 -9.76 -3.32
C ILE A 30 -2.90 -9.51 -4.33
N ILE A 31 -3.40 -8.27 -4.42
CA ILE A 31 -4.53 -7.92 -5.29
C ILE A 31 -4.18 -8.12 -6.77
N VAL A 32 -3.01 -7.67 -7.23
CA VAL A 32 -2.67 -7.74 -8.66
C VAL A 32 -2.59 -9.19 -9.16
N PRO A 33 -1.82 -10.10 -8.53
CA PRO A 33 -1.83 -11.51 -8.92
C PRO A 33 -3.23 -12.14 -8.80
N ALA A 34 -3.98 -11.80 -7.75
CA ALA A 34 -5.30 -12.40 -7.55
C ALA A 34 -6.28 -12.03 -8.67
N LEU A 35 -6.31 -10.77 -9.08
CA LEU A 35 -7.13 -10.31 -10.21
C LEU A 35 -6.69 -10.93 -11.53
N VAL A 36 -5.38 -11.05 -11.78
CA VAL A 36 -4.85 -11.63 -13.02
C VAL A 36 -5.13 -13.13 -13.11
N TYR A 37 -4.84 -13.88 -12.05
CA TYR A 37 -4.88 -15.35 -12.11
C TYR A 37 -6.24 -15.94 -11.76
N PHE A 38 -7.01 -15.34 -10.85
CA PHE A 38 -8.33 -15.87 -10.47
C PHE A 38 -9.50 -15.22 -11.19
N LEU A 39 -9.35 -13.96 -11.65
CA LEU A 39 -10.40 -13.24 -12.37
C LEU A 39 -10.05 -12.94 -13.84
N ALA A 40 -8.90 -13.40 -14.32
CA ALA A 40 -8.45 -13.22 -15.71
C ALA A 40 -8.36 -11.75 -16.17
N PHE A 41 -8.03 -10.83 -15.26
CA PHE A 41 -7.77 -9.44 -15.63
C PHE A 41 -6.45 -9.34 -16.40
N SER A 42 -6.35 -8.37 -17.32
CA SER A 42 -5.05 -7.97 -17.88
C SER A 42 -4.16 -7.39 -16.76
N GLN A 43 -2.83 -7.43 -16.94
CA GLN A 43 -1.89 -6.90 -15.95
C GLN A 43 -2.14 -5.41 -15.73
N LYS A 44 -2.39 -4.64 -16.80
CA LYS A 44 -2.72 -3.21 -16.69
C LYS A 44 -4.01 -2.95 -15.93
N SER A 45 -5.10 -3.68 -16.25
CA SER A 45 -6.38 -3.51 -15.56
C SER A 45 -6.27 -3.91 -14.09
N ALA A 46 -5.61 -5.02 -13.77
CA ALA A 46 -5.37 -5.45 -12.40
C ALA A 46 -4.57 -4.43 -11.58
N GLN A 47 -3.52 -3.85 -12.17
CA GLN A 47 -2.73 -2.79 -11.52
C GLN A 47 -3.54 -1.52 -11.29
N GLY A 48 -4.28 -1.06 -12.30
CA GLY A 48 -5.15 0.12 -12.18
C GLY A 48 -6.23 -0.06 -11.12
N THR A 49 -6.92 -1.20 -11.13
CA THR A 49 -7.93 -1.54 -10.12
C THR A 49 -7.33 -1.62 -8.72
N SER A 50 -6.17 -2.27 -8.56
CA SER A 50 -5.46 -2.32 -7.29
C SER A 50 -5.10 -0.93 -6.77
N LEU A 51 -4.65 -0.03 -7.64
CA LEU A 51 -4.28 1.33 -7.26
C LEU A 51 -5.50 2.11 -6.76
N GLY A 52 -6.64 2.00 -7.45
CA GLY A 52 -7.90 2.61 -7.03
C GLY A 52 -8.40 2.12 -5.66
N ILE A 53 -8.29 0.82 -5.40
CA ILE A 53 -8.67 0.21 -4.11
C ILE A 53 -7.75 0.69 -2.97
N LEU A 54 -6.44 0.81 -3.23
CA LEU A 54 -5.47 1.14 -2.16
C LEU A 54 -5.47 2.63 -1.79
N LEU A 55 -5.66 3.52 -2.76
CA LEU A 55 -5.59 4.97 -2.56
C LEU A 55 -6.73 5.52 -1.69
N LEU A 56 -7.95 4.98 -1.83
CA LEU A 56 -9.14 5.55 -1.21
C LEU A 56 -9.50 4.85 0.12
N PRO A 57 -10.11 3.64 0.12
CA PRO A 57 -10.64 3.06 1.36
C PRO A 57 -9.56 2.51 2.30
N VAL A 58 -8.53 1.82 1.77
CA VAL A 58 -7.57 1.09 2.62
C VAL A 58 -6.53 2.02 3.23
N GLY A 59 -5.94 2.90 2.41
CA GLY A 59 -4.88 3.80 2.85
C GLY A 59 -5.32 4.72 4.00
N ILE A 60 -6.52 5.30 3.90
CA ILE A 60 -7.03 6.26 4.91
C ILE A 60 -7.18 5.58 6.28
N LEU A 61 -7.75 4.38 6.33
CA LEU A 61 -7.96 3.66 7.59
C LEU A 61 -6.64 3.25 8.24
N ALA A 62 -5.69 2.75 7.46
CA ALA A 62 -4.36 2.38 7.96
C ALA A 62 -3.61 3.61 8.48
N VAL A 63 -3.55 4.69 7.69
CA VAL A 63 -2.90 5.95 8.08
C VAL A 63 -3.53 6.52 9.34
N SER A 64 -4.86 6.49 9.47
CA SER A 64 -5.54 6.97 10.68
C SER A 64 -5.07 6.24 11.94
N GLN A 65 -4.89 4.92 11.87
CA GLN A 65 -4.41 4.13 13.01
C GLN A 65 -2.95 4.42 13.34
N TYR A 66 -2.05 4.43 12.35
CA TYR A 66 -0.64 4.75 12.58
C TYR A 66 -0.43 6.19 13.05
N TYR A 67 -1.24 7.14 12.57
CA TYR A 67 -1.21 8.53 13.02
C TYR A 67 -1.61 8.65 14.49
N LYS A 68 -2.72 8.01 14.89
CA LYS A 68 -3.18 8.01 16.29
C LYS A 68 -2.14 7.42 17.25
N GLN A 69 -1.35 6.45 16.77
CA GLN A 69 -0.29 5.82 17.55
C GLN A 69 1.05 6.58 17.51
N GLY A 70 1.14 7.71 16.80
CA GLY A 70 2.34 8.55 16.75
C GLY A 70 3.47 7.99 15.86
N PHE A 71 3.20 7.01 15.00
CA PHE A 71 4.19 6.38 14.11
C PHE A 71 4.35 7.09 12.75
N ILE A 72 3.75 8.26 12.58
CA ILE A 72 3.79 9.02 11.32
C ILE A 72 4.55 10.33 11.52
N ASP A 73 5.72 10.44 10.88
CA ASP A 73 6.40 11.72 10.67
C ASP A 73 5.79 12.44 9.46
N VAL A 74 4.97 13.45 9.73
CA VAL A 74 4.24 14.22 8.70
C VAL A 74 5.20 14.94 7.74
N LYS A 75 6.38 15.37 8.20
CA LYS A 75 7.35 16.05 7.35
C LYS A 75 7.95 15.09 6.33
N VAL A 76 8.31 13.88 6.76
CA VAL A 76 8.78 12.82 5.88
C VAL A 76 7.68 12.42 4.89
N VAL A 77 6.44 12.26 5.36
CA VAL A 77 5.30 11.95 4.49
C VAL A 77 5.14 13.01 3.40
N LEU A 78 5.17 14.30 3.73
CA LEU A 78 5.01 15.38 2.75
C LEU A 78 6.13 15.38 1.70
N MET A 79 7.39 15.23 2.12
CA MET A 79 8.54 15.19 1.21
C MET A 79 8.49 13.98 0.28
N VAL A 80 8.24 12.79 0.82
CA VAL A 80 8.16 11.55 0.04
C VAL A 80 6.94 11.58 -0.88
N SER A 81 5.79 12.10 -0.42
CA SER A 81 4.58 12.23 -1.23
C SER A 81 4.79 13.13 -2.44
N GLY A 82 5.56 14.22 -2.30
CA GLY A 82 5.91 15.09 -3.43
C GLY A 82 6.65 14.33 -4.54
N GLY A 83 7.68 13.56 -4.18
CA GLY A 83 8.39 12.70 -5.13
C GLY A 83 7.52 11.57 -5.68
N PHE A 84 6.65 11.00 -4.83
CA PHE A 84 5.73 9.93 -5.20
C PHE A 84 4.71 10.38 -6.25
N LEU A 85 4.18 11.60 -6.16
CA LEU A 85 3.26 12.15 -7.16
C LEU A 85 3.91 12.24 -8.54
N ILE A 86 5.13 12.77 -8.61
CA ILE A 86 5.89 12.90 -9.86
C ILE A 86 6.21 11.51 -10.42
N GLY A 87 6.80 10.63 -9.60
CA GLY A 87 7.16 9.28 -10.00
C GLY A 87 5.95 8.44 -10.42
N GLY A 88 4.84 8.55 -9.71
CA GLY A 88 3.58 7.87 -10.03
C GLY A 88 2.95 8.35 -11.33
N TYR A 89 2.98 9.67 -11.59
CA TYR A 89 2.47 10.23 -12.84
C TYR A 89 3.28 9.72 -14.05
N PHE A 90 4.60 9.88 -14.04
CA PHE A 90 5.44 9.42 -15.17
C PHE A 90 5.50 7.90 -15.26
N GLY A 91 5.57 7.21 -14.12
CA GLY A 91 5.59 5.76 -14.05
C GLY A 91 4.31 5.11 -14.58
N SER A 92 3.14 5.67 -14.25
CA SER A 92 1.85 5.17 -14.79
C SER A 92 1.76 5.40 -16.29
N LYS A 93 2.20 6.57 -16.79
CA LYS A 93 2.24 6.86 -18.22
C LYS A 93 3.12 5.87 -18.99
N LEU A 94 4.27 5.51 -18.43
CA LEU A 94 5.14 4.47 -18.98
C LEU A 94 4.52 3.08 -18.90
N ALA A 95 3.90 2.72 -17.77
CA ALA A 95 3.29 1.42 -17.57
C ALA A 95 2.17 1.12 -18.58
N VAL A 96 1.36 2.14 -18.93
CA VAL A 96 0.25 1.98 -19.89
C VAL A 96 0.74 1.70 -21.31
N VAL A 97 1.91 2.20 -21.71
CA VAL A 97 2.46 1.96 -23.05
C VAL A 97 3.27 0.67 -23.16
N LEU A 98 3.73 0.10 -22.04
CA LEU A 98 4.51 -1.14 -22.06
C LEU A 98 3.66 -2.37 -22.40
N PRO A 99 4.25 -3.41 -23.01
CA PRO A 99 3.60 -4.71 -23.17
C PRO A 99 3.28 -5.36 -21.81
N GLU A 100 2.15 -6.08 -21.73
CA GLU A 100 1.69 -6.77 -20.51
C GLU A 100 2.76 -7.72 -19.93
N THR A 101 3.44 -8.46 -20.81
CA THR A 101 4.53 -9.39 -20.45
C THR A 101 5.71 -8.68 -19.82
N THR A 102 6.08 -7.50 -20.31
CA THR A 102 7.16 -6.69 -19.75
C THR A 102 6.77 -6.17 -18.38
N LEU A 103 5.55 -5.64 -18.25
CA LEU A 103 5.03 -5.12 -16.99
C LEU A 103 4.96 -6.21 -15.90
N LYS A 104 4.53 -7.42 -16.29
CA LYS A 104 4.54 -8.60 -15.43
C LYS A 104 5.95 -8.97 -14.96
N LYS A 105 6.94 -8.98 -15.86
CA LYS A 105 8.35 -9.27 -15.53
C LYS A 105 8.94 -8.22 -14.60
N ILE A 106 8.68 -6.93 -14.85
CA ILE A 106 9.13 -5.83 -13.98
C ILE A 106 8.56 -6.01 -12.57
N PHE A 107 7.26 -6.29 -12.45
CA PHE A 107 6.62 -6.53 -11.17
C PHE A 107 7.22 -7.73 -10.44
N ALA A 108 7.37 -8.87 -11.13
CA ALA A 108 7.97 -10.07 -10.55
C ALA A 108 9.40 -9.84 -10.06
N LEU A 109 10.23 -9.14 -10.85
CA LEU A 109 11.60 -8.82 -10.48
C LEU A 109 11.65 -7.91 -9.23
N MET A 110 10.77 -6.91 -9.16
CA MET A 110 10.67 -6.01 -7.99
C MET A 110 10.30 -6.78 -6.71
N LEU A 111 9.39 -7.76 -6.81
CA LEU A 111 9.03 -8.63 -5.68
C LEU A 111 10.22 -9.48 -5.22
N ILE A 112 10.94 -10.11 -6.16
CA ILE A 112 12.11 -10.92 -5.85
C ILE A 112 13.20 -10.08 -5.17
N LEU A 113 13.49 -8.88 -5.70
CA LEU A 113 14.48 -7.98 -5.11
C LEU A 113 14.09 -7.55 -3.70
N THR A 114 12.82 -7.20 -3.48
CA THR A 114 12.31 -6.85 -2.15
C THR A 114 12.45 -8.02 -1.18
N ALA A 115 12.07 -9.22 -1.60
CA ALA A 115 12.16 -10.43 -0.78
C ALA A 115 13.60 -10.76 -0.39
N ILE A 116 14.52 -10.74 -1.36
CA ILE A 116 15.95 -10.98 -1.10
C ILE A 116 16.51 -9.93 -0.14
N LYS A 117 16.21 -8.65 -0.37
CA LYS A 117 16.69 -7.58 0.51
C LYS A 117 16.18 -7.75 1.93
N MET A 118 14.89 -8.05 2.12
CA MET A 118 14.31 -8.25 3.45
C MET A 118 14.88 -9.49 4.17
N LEU A 119 15.29 -10.52 3.43
CA LEU A 119 15.74 -11.77 4.03
C LEU A 119 17.25 -11.80 4.33
N PHE A 120 18.05 -11.03 3.59
CA PHE A 120 19.52 -11.09 3.66
C PHE A 120 20.20 -9.76 4.00
N ILE A 121 19.49 -8.63 4.02
CA ILE A 121 20.07 -7.30 4.24
C ILE A 121 19.37 -6.62 5.42
N ASP A 122 19.85 -6.92 6.62
CA ASP A 122 19.52 -6.16 7.82
C ASP A 122 20.42 -4.93 7.92
N LYS A 123 19.83 -3.74 8.03
CA LYS A 123 20.55 -2.51 8.40
C LYS A 123 20.17 -2.10 9.81
N ASP A 124 21.18 -1.62 10.53
CA ASP A 124 21.22 -1.31 11.96
C ASP A 124 20.01 -0.59 12.56
N LYS A 125 19.93 -0.74 13.89
CA LYS A 125 18.90 -0.35 14.86
C LYS A 125 18.05 0.88 14.47
N PRO A 126 16.72 0.81 14.62
CA PRO A 126 15.80 1.87 14.23
C PRO A 126 16.06 3.14 15.03
N LYS A 127 16.08 4.29 14.34
CA LYS A 127 16.04 5.61 14.99
C LYS A 127 14.65 5.77 15.62
N GLU A 128 14.59 5.84 16.95
CA GLU A 128 13.35 6.13 17.66
C GLU A 128 12.75 7.45 17.12
N THR A 129 11.55 7.37 16.60
CA THR A 129 10.77 8.56 16.26
C THR A 129 10.26 9.13 17.57
N HIS A 130 10.68 10.34 17.94
CA HIS A 130 10.22 11.00 19.15
C HIS A 130 8.69 11.15 19.11
N VAL A 131 8.01 10.28 19.85
CA VAL A 131 6.56 10.34 20.06
C VAL A 131 6.27 11.65 20.79
N ILE A 132 5.70 12.63 20.09
CA ILE A 132 5.12 13.80 20.74
C ILE A 132 3.89 13.29 21.50
N LYS A 133 4.04 13.06 22.80
CA LYS A 133 2.92 12.83 23.71
C LYS A 133 2.05 14.09 23.67
N THR A 134 0.91 14.03 23.02
CA THR A 134 -0.12 15.05 23.18
C THR A 134 -0.69 14.88 24.59
N GLU A 135 -0.14 15.64 25.55
CA GLU A 135 -0.71 15.73 26.89
C GLU A 135 -2.16 16.21 26.78
N THR A 136 -3.05 15.34 27.22
CA THR A 136 -4.47 15.58 27.34
C THR A 136 -4.69 16.51 28.54
N THR A 137 -4.81 17.82 28.28
CA THR A 137 -5.37 18.75 29.27
C THR A 137 -6.89 18.59 29.28
N ILE A 138 -7.37 17.58 30.01
CA ILE A 138 -8.73 17.61 30.57
C ILE A 138 -8.65 18.59 31.75
N SER A 139 -8.89 19.87 31.49
CA SER A 139 -9.32 20.78 32.55
C SER A 139 -10.82 20.56 32.73
N THR A 140 -11.14 19.71 33.71
CA THR A 140 -12.37 19.84 34.49
C THR A 140 -12.52 21.29 34.96
N GLU A 141 -13.30 22.10 34.25
CA GLU A 141 -13.86 23.31 34.84
C GLU A 141 -15.12 22.89 35.61
N LYS A 142 -14.89 22.74 36.93
CA LYS A 142 -15.88 22.66 37.99
C LYS A 142 -17.01 23.66 37.78
N LYS A 143 -18.23 23.16 37.88
CA LYS A 143 -19.36 23.90 38.43
C LYS A 143 -19.33 23.81 39.96
#